data_AF-A0A8C9XEU1-F1
#
_entry.id   AF-A0A8C9XEU1-F1
#
_cell.length_a   1.000
_cell.length_b   1.000
_cell.length_c   1.000
_cell.angle_alpha   90.00
_cell.angle_beta   90.00
_cell.angle_gamma   90.00
#
_symmetry.space_group_name_H-M   'P 1'
#
loop_
_entity.id
_entity.type
_entity.pdbx_description
1 polymer ?
#
loop_
_entity_poly.entity_id
_entity_poly.type
_entity_poly.pdbx_seq_one_letter_code
_entity_poly.pdbx_strand_id
1 'polypeptide(L)'
;MFINIKISIFAGVLLISAAVISVDGQSWNEFYNKHFNPGMPPGDCTREIKVRGINRPESNIPCRPINTFLTGNANAVEDICRGVQNAMRVSGPIFSIVDFKCEDGLPVHLERY
;
A
#
# COMPACT_ATOMS: atom_id res chain seq x y z
N MET A 1 22.21 10.36 34.28
CA MET A 1 20.75 10.53 34.44
C MET A 1 20.08 9.99 33.18
N PHE A 2 19.57 8.77 33.23
CA PHE A 2 18.92 8.12 32.08
C PHE A 2 17.46 8.59 32.02
N ILE A 3 17.08 9.19 30.90
CA ILE A 3 15.70 9.62 30.65
C ILE A 3 14.91 8.34 30.35
N ASN A 4 14.05 7.93 31.27
CA ASN A 4 13.17 6.77 31.10
C ASN A 4 11.97 7.21 30.26
N ILE A 5 12.14 7.21 28.95
CA ILE A 5 11.11 7.56 27.99
C ILE A 5 10.25 6.31 27.78
N LYS A 6 9.07 6.26 28.40
CA LYS A 6 7.98 5.41 27.90
C LYS A 6 7.38 6.16 26.72
N ILE A 7 8.02 6.08 25.55
CA ILE A 7 7.40 6.55 24.30
C ILE A 7 6.11 5.74 24.15
N SER A 8 4.99 6.41 24.38
CA SER A 8 3.67 5.90 24.10
C SER A 8 3.62 5.57 22.62
N ILE A 9 3.61 4.27 22.31
CA ILE A 9 3.61 3.73 20.95
C ILE A 9 2.34 4.15 20.17
N PHE A 10 1.35 4.71 20.85
CA PHE A 10 0.03 4.97 20.29
C PHE A 10 -0.16 6.33 19.58
N ALA A 11 0.80 7.26 19.67
CA ALA A 11 0.69 8.53 18.96
C ALA A 11 1.57 8.61 17.70
N GLY A 12 2.56 7.72 17.55
CA GLY A 12 3.52 7.75 16.44
C GLY A 12 3.12 6.93 15.21
N VAL A 13 2.19 5.97 15.34
CA VAL A 13 1.80 5.06 14.24
C VAL A 13 0.72 5.65 13.33
N LEU A 14 -0.02 6.67 13.79
CA LEU A 14 -1.11 7.29 13.03
C LEU A 14 -0.68 8.27 11.92
N LEU A 15 0.62 8.60 11.82
CA LEU A 15 1.10 9.62 10.88
C LEU A 15 2.17 9.12 9.90
N ILE A 16 2.45 7.82 9.85
CA ILE A 16 3.37 7.22 8.87
C ILE A 16 2.55 6.40 7.87
N SER A 17 1.77 7.09 7.04
CA SER A 17 1.46 6.59 5.68
C SER A 17 2.42 7.23 4.67
N ALA A 18 3.66 7.49 5.09
CA ALA A 18 4.68 8.06 4.23
C ALA A 18 5.27 6.97 3.33
N ALA A 19 5.04 7.15 2.03
CA ALA A 19 5.97 6.82 0.95
C ALA A 19 6.41 5.35 0.84
N VAL A 20 5.60 4.53 0.18
CA VAL A 20 6.13 3.50 -0.74
C VAL A 20 5.29 3.45 -2.01
N ILE A 21 5.10 4.59 -2.68
CA ILE A 21 4.79 4.57 -4.12
C ILE A 21 6.15 4.75 -4.76
N SER A 22 6.71 3.69 -5.32
CA SER A 22 7.93 3.75 -6.12
C SER A 22 7.84 4.94 -7.08
N VAL A 23 8.72 5.92 -6.89
CA VAL A 23 8.79 7.18 -7.65
C VAL A 23 9.49 6.93 -8.99
N ASP A 24 9.07 5.89 -9.71
CA ASP A 24 9.67 5.47 -10.97
C ASP A 24 8.64 5.61 -12.08
N GLY A 25 8.29 6.84 -12.49
CA GLY A 25 7.60 7.14 -13.75
C GLY A 25 6.40 6.25 -14.11
N GLN A 26 5.72 5.67 -13.12
CA GLN A 26 4.84 4.52 -13.31
C GLN A 26 3.55 4.97 -13.99
N SER A 27 3.12 4.23 -15.01
CA SER A 27 1.85 4.52 -15.69
C SER A 27 0.65 4.27 -14.77
N TRP A 28 -0.48 4.92 -15.08
CA TRP A 28 -1.73 4.68 -14.35
C TRP A 28 -2.12 3.20 -14.32
N ASN A 29 -1.94 2.49 -15.43
CA ASN A 29 -2.29 1.07 -15.52
C ASN A 29 -1.43 0.20 -14.59
N GLU A 30 -0.13 0.48 -14.51
CA GLU A 30 0.73 -0.22 -13.55
C GLU A 30 0.35 0.12 -12.12
N PHE A 31 0.02 1.39 -11.83
CA PHE A 31 -0.43 1.82 -10.50
C PHE A 31 -1.71 1.08 -10.11
N TYR A 32 -2.69 1.09 -11.01
CA TYR A 32 -3.95 0.40 -10.83
C TYR A 32 -3.75 -1.09 -10.58
N ASN A 33 -2.89 -1.75 -11.36
CA ASN A 33 -2.61 -3.18 -11.18
C ASN A 33 -2.05 -3.49 -9.78
N LYS A 34 -1.09 -2.68 -9.30
CA LYS A 34 -0.39 -2.90 -8.03
C LYS A 34 -1.19 -2.47 -6.80
N HIS A 35 -2.02 -1.43 -6.93
CA HIS A 35 -2.58 -0.71 -5.80
C HIS A 35 -4.10 -0.61 -5.79
N PHE A 36 -4.82 -1.14 -6.78
CA PHE A 36 -6.28 -1.01 -6.83
C PHE A 36 -6.98 -2.37 -6.95
N ASN A 37 -7.87 -2.68 -6.02
CA ASN A 37 -8.72 -3.88 -6.11
C ASN A 37 -10.12 -3.62 -5.54
N PRO A 38 -11.03 -3.02 -6.33
CA PRO A 38 -12.32 -2.54 -5.83
C PRO A 38 -13.29 -3.67 -5.46
N GLY A 39 -13.10 -4.86 -6.04
CA GLY A 39 -13.94 -6.04 -5.80
C GLY A 39 -13.24 -7.11 -4.97
N MET A 40 -12.21 -6.74 -4.19
CA MET A 40 -11.39 -7.71 -3.47
C MET A 40 -12.25 -8.56 -2.50
N PRO A 41 -12.35 -9.89 -2.72
CA PRO A 41 -12.99 -10.76 -1.74
C PRO A 41 -12.16 -10.81 -0.46
N PRO A 42 -12.78 -10.91 0.72
CA PRO A 42 -12.05 -11.14 1.97
C PRO A 42 -11.13 -12.37 1.85
N GLY A 43 -9.85 -12.22 2.15
CA GLY A 43 -8.88 -13.32 2.23
C GLY A 43 -8.19 -13.73 0.91
N ASP A 44 -8.39 -13.02 -0.21
CA ASP A 44 -7.91 -13.47 -1.53
C ASP A 44 -6.60 -12.83 -2.03
N CYS A 45 -5.88 -12.21 -1.10
CA CYS A 45 -4.73 -11.34 -1.37
C CYS A 45 -3.60 -12.09 -2.09
N THR A 46 -3.38 -13.34 -1.68
CA THR A 46 -2.39 -14.24 -2.28
C THR A 46 -2.68 -14.54 -3.74
N ARG A 47 -3.95 -14.80 -4.08
CA ARG A 47 -4.33 -15.05 -5.47
C ARG A 47 -4.13 -13.79 -6.30
N GLU A 48 -4.58 -12.65 -5.81
CA GLU A 48 -4.51 -11.38 -6.53
C GLU A 48 -3.07 -10.94 -6.79
N ILE A 49 -2.19 -11.01 -5.79
CA ILE A 49 -0.75 -10.70 -5.95
C ILE A 49 -0.10 -11.61 -6.99
N LYS A 50 -0.41 -12.92 -6.95
CA LYS A 50 0.14 -13.90 -7.89
C LYS A 50 -0.36 -13.70 -9.31
N VAL A 51 -1.68 -13.55 -9.51
CA VAL A 51 -2.32 -13.35 -10.82
C VAL A 51 -1.83 -12.06 -11.48
N ARG A 52 -1.65 -11.01 -10.69
CA ARG A 52 -1.21 -9.69 -11.17
C ARG A 52 0.31 -9.55 -11.28
N GLY A 53 1.06 -10.59 -10.90
CA GLY A 53 2.51 -10.61 -10.93
C GLY A 53 3.16 -9.51 -10.07
N ILE A 54 2.58 -9.19 -8.91
CA ILE A 54 3.08 -8.14 -7.99
C ILE A 54 4.25 -8.71 -7.18
N ASN A 55 5.29 -9.11 -7.90
CA ASN A 55 6.49 -9.75 -7.36
C ASN A 55 7.57 -8.70 -7.12
N ARG A 56 8.60 -9.09 -6.37
CA ARG A 56 9.84 -8.31 -6.26
C ARG A 56 10.76 -8.71 -7.42
N PRO A 57 10.95 -7.86 -8.44
CA PRO A 57 11.69 -8.23 -9.65
C PRO A 57 13.15 -8.63 -9.37
N GLU A 58 13.73 -8.14 -8.27
CA GLU A 58 15.12 -8.39 -7.89
C GLU A 58 15.33 -9.62 -7.00
N SER A 59 14.29 -10.43 -6.76
CA SER A 59 14.42 -11.62 -5.91
C SER A 59 13.55 -12.78 -6.39
N ASN A 60 13.94 -14.00 -6.04
CA ASN A 60 13.11 -15.20 -6.22
C ASN A 60 11.88 -15.23 -5.28
N ILE A 61 11.64 -14.17 -4.51
CA ILE A 61 10.51 -14.07 -3.58
C ILE A 61 9.27 -13.62 -4.38
N PRO A 62 8.17 -14.40 -4.36
CA PRO A 62 6.99 -14.17 -5.18
C PRO A 62 6.05 -13.07 -4.64
N CYS A 63 6.53 -12.19 -3.76
CA CYS A 63 5.77 -11.05 -3.27
C CYS A 63 6.66 -9.87 -2.84
N ARG A 64 6.09 -8.66 -2.85
CA ARG A 64 6.72 -7.45 -2.32
C ARG A 64 6.64 -7.38 -0.79
N PRO A 65 7.61 -6.77 -0.10
CA PRO A 65 7.62 -6.71 1.37
C PRO A 65 6.34 -6.16 1.99
N ILE A 66 5.79 -5.09 1.40
CA ILE A 66 4.50 -4.50 1.75
C ILE A 66 3.77 -4.18 0.44
N ASN A 67 2.47 -4.46 0.38
CA ASN A 67 1.59 -3.98 -0.67
C ASN A 67 0.25 -3.55 -0.09
N THR A 68 -0.30 -2.46 -0.61
CA THR A 68 -1.62 -1.95 -0.21
C THR A 68 -2.53 -1.93 -1.43
N PHE A 69 -3.72 -2.53 -1.29
CA PHE A 69 -4.81 -2.33 -2.23
C PHE A 69 -5.78 -1.28 -1.69
N LEU A 70 -6.03 -0.26 -2.50
CA LEU A 70 -7.16 0.63 -2.36
C LEU A 70 -8.42 -0.11 -2.83
N THR A 71 -9.47 -0.01 -2.02
CA THR A 71 -10.81 -0.49 -2.32
C THR A 71 -11.71 0.73 -2.46
N GLY A 72 -12.57 0.77 -3.49
CA GLY A 72 -13.46 1.91 -3.74
C GLY A 72 -13.38 2.46 -5.17
N ASN A 73 -13.45 3.79 -5.32
CA ASN A 73 -13.54 4.45 -6.63
C ASN A 73 -12.16 4.92 -7.13
N ALA A 74 -11.70 4.37 -8.26
CA ALA A 74 -10.40 4.69 -8.84
C ALA A 74 -10.31 6.16 -9.31
N ASN A 75 -11.41 6.72 -9.82
CA ASN A 75 -11.44 8.10 -10.30
C ASN A 75 -11.18 9.10 -9.16
N ALA A 76 -11.62 8.77 -7.95
CA ALA A 76 -11.35 9.60 -6.77
C ALA A 76 -9.86 9.63 -6.40
N VAL A 77 -9.10 8.58 -6.74
CA VAL A 77 -7.64 8.53 -6.54
C VAL A 77 -6.93 9.37 -7.59
N GLU A 78 -7.34 9.26 -8.86
CA GLU A 78 -6.80 10.07 -9.96
C GLU A 78 -7.00 11.57 -9.71
N ASP A 79 -8.16 11.95 -9.16
CA ASP A 79 -8.51 13.33 -8.82
C ASP A 79 -7.60 13.98 -7.77
N ILE A 80 -6.95 13.19 -6.90
CA ILE A 80 -5.97 13.69 -5.92
C ILE A 80 -4.78 14.36 -6.62
N CYS A 81 -4.40 13.82 -7.78
CA CYS A 81 -3.25 14.24 -8.56
C CYS A 81 -3.60 15.27 -9.64
N ARG A 82 -4.88 15.65 -9.79
CA ARG A 82 -5.31 16.61 -10.81
C ARG A 82 -4.57 17.94 -10.66
N GLY A 83 -3.94 18.38 -11.75
CA GLY A 83 -3.20 19.65 -11.79
C GLY A 83 -1.83 19.62 -11.09
N VAL A 84 -1.37 18.44 -10.67
CA VAL A 84 -0.08 18.24 -10.01
C VAL A 84 0.80 17.36 -10.89
N GLN A 85 2.06 17.73 -11.04
CA GLN A 85 3.04 16.94 -11.79
C GLN A 85 4.24 16.64 -10.90
N ASN A 86 4.75 15.40 -10.96
CA ASN A 86 6.00 14.97 -10.32
C ASN A 86 6.08 15.25 -8.81
N ALA A 87 4.94 15.24 -8.11
CA ALA A 87 4.90 15.46 -6.67
C ALA A 87 3.98 14.45 -5.99
N MET A 88 4.38 14.04 -4.78
CA MET A 88 3.54 13.21 -3.92
C MET A 88 2.37 14.02 -3.36
N ARG A 89 1.21 13.39 -3.24
CA ARG A 89 0.01 13.98 -2.69
C ARG A 89 -0.53 13.12 -1.55
N VAL A 90 -1.08 13.80 -0.56
CA VAL A 90 -1.84 13.18 0.52
C VAL A 90 -3.30 13.42 0.21
N SER A 91 -4.12 12.37 0.29
CA SER A 91 -5.56 12.52 0.11
C SER A 91 -6.15 13.33 1.28
N GLY A 92 -7.05 14.26 0.96
CA GLY A 92 -7.94 14.83 1.99
C GLY A 92 -8.99 13.81 2.45
N PRO A 93 -9.67 13.10 1.52
CA PRO A 93 -10.60 12.02 1.87
C PRO A 93 -9.89 10.76 2.37
N ILE A 94 -10.63 9.97 3.16
CA ILE A 94 -10.21 8.64 3.62
C ILE A 94 -10.54 7.60 2.55
N PHE A 95 -9.61 6.70 2.29
CA PHE A 95 -9.80 5.54 1.42
C PHE A 95 -9.79 4.26 2.22
N SER A 96 -10.67 3.33 1.87
CA SER A 96 -10.63 1.97 2.39
C SER A 96 -9.45 1.24 1.77
N ILE A 97 -8.59 0.68 2.60
CA ILE A 97 -7.38 -0.02 2.18
C ILE A 97 -7.31 -1.41 2.79
N VAL A 98 -6.60 -2.29 2.10
CA VAL A 98 -6.22 -3.60 2.59
C VAL A 98 -4.72 -3.74 2.44
N ASP A 99 -4.03 -3.98 3.56
CA ASP A 99 -2.58 -4.05 3.62
C ASP A 99 -2.08 -5.48 3.76
N PHE A 100 -0.95 -5.75 3.13
CA PHE A 100 -0.28 -7.04 3.15
C PHE A 100 1.20 -6.88 3.41
N LYS A 101 1.77 -7.85 4.12
CA LYS A 101 3.21 -8.07 4.18
C LYS A 101 3.56 -9.41 3.56
N CYS A 102 4.74 -9.51 2.96
CA CYS A 102 5.27 -10.78 2.48
C CYS A 102 6.07 -11.46 3.60
N GLU A 103 5.59 -12.61 4.07
CA GLU A 103 6.24 -13.46 5.07
C GLU A 103 6.49 -14.83 4.46
N ASP A 104 7.74 -15.30 4.48
CA ASP A 104 8.14 -16.59 3.92
C ASP A 104 7.66 -16.83 2.47
N GLY A 105 7.57 -15.76 1.68
CA GLY A 105 7.09 -15.80 0.29
C GLY A 105 5.57 -15.89 0.14
N LEU A 106 4.81 -15.70 1.23
CA LEU A 106 3.36 -15.64 1.23
C LEU A 106 2.88 -14.25 1.69
N PRO A 107 1.90 -13.65 1.02
CA PRO A 107 1.31 -12.42 1.49
C PRO A 107 0.33 -12.69 2.65
N VAL A 108 0.54 -11.99 3.75
CA VAL A 108 -0.24 -12.07 4.99
C VAL A 108 -0.97 -10.75 5.21
N HIS A 109 -2.28 -10.81 5.47
CA HIS A 109 -3.11 -9.63 5.76
C HIS A 109 -2.62 -8.95 7.06
N LEU A 110 -2.46 -7.63 6.99
CA LEU A 110 -2.18 -6.82 8.16
C LEU A 110 -3.49 -6.37 8.80
N GLU A 111 -3.89 -7.05 9.88
CA GLU A 111 -4.96 -6.55 10.73
C GLU A 111 -4.48 -5.25 11.39
N ARG A 112 -5.13 -4.14 11.04
CA ARG A 112 -4.96 -2.87 11.73
C ARG A 112 -5.85 -2.90 12.97
N TYR A 113 -5.21 -3.00 14.15
CA TYR A 113 -5.85 -2.88 15.46
C TYR A 113 -6.29 -1.44 15.75
#